data_AF-A0A3A0A8I4-F1
#
_entry.id   AF-A0A3A0A8I4-F1
#
_cell.length_a   1.000
_cell.length_b   1.000
_cell.length_c   1.000
_cell.angle_alpha   90.00
_cell.angle_beta   90.00
_cell.angle_gamma   90.00
#
_symmetry.space_group_name_H-M   'P 1'
#
loop_
_entity.id
_entity.type
_entity.pdbx_description
1 polymer ?
#
loop_
_entity_poly.entity_id
_entity_poly.type
_entity_poly.pdbx_seq_one_letter_code
_entity_poly.pdbx_strand_id
1 'polypeptide(L)'
;MTTLTKRVQVLFPEELWLRLVRKADAQQRSVGSLIREAVEQVYFATPDEQRADRRRMVAELISMDLPVADWQQMESESTARGCWDE
;
A
#
# COMPACT_ATOMS: atom_id res chain seq x y z
N MET A 1 -13.10 14.05 -11.17
CA MET A 1 -13.00 12.66 -11.67
C MET A 1 -12.15 12.68 -12.92
N THR A 2 -11.03 11.95 -12.93
CA THR A 2 -10.18 11.81 -14.12
C THR A 2 -10.84 10.88 -15.13
N THR A 3 -11.13 11.39 -16.32
CA THR A 3 -11.77 10.63 -17.40
C THR A 3 -10.74 9.76 -18.13
N LEU A 4 -10.96 8.45 -18.17
CA LEU A 4 -10.08 7.50 -18.87
C LEU A 4 -10.41 7.48 -20.37
N THR A 5 -9.52 8.00 -21.20
CA THR A 5 -9.77 8.16 -22.66
C THR A 5 -8.94 7.22 -23.54
N LYS A 6 -7.96 6.52 -22.96
CA LYS A 6 -7.04 5.63 -23.70
C LYS A 6 -7.10 4.22 -23.13
N ARG A 7 -7.19 3.22 -24.01
CA ARG A 7 -7.12 1.79 -23.66
C ARG A 7 -5.77 1.24 -24.07
N VAL A 8 -5.15 0.51 -23.15
CA VAL A 8 -3.88 -0.19 -23.36
C VAL A 8 -4.12 -1.68 -23.07
N GLN A 9 -3.56 -2.57 -23.91
CA GLN A 9 -3.55 -4.01 -23.69
C GLN A 9 -2.11 -4.46 -23.45
N VAL A 10 -1.88 -5.12 -22.32
CA VAL A 10 -0.57 -5.67 -21.92
C VAL A 10 -0.83 -7.07 -21.40
N LEU A 11 -0.03 -8.03 -21.85
CA LEU A 11 -0.09 -9.41 -21.36
C LEU A 11 0.78 -9.53 -20.10
N PHE A 12 0.19 -10.10 -19.06
CA PHE A 12 0.87 -10.38 -17.80
C PHE A 12 1.11 -11.89 -17.69
N PRO A 13 2.24 -12.31 -17.09
CA PRO A 13 2.36 -13.66 -16.57
C PRO A 13 1.22 -13.94 -15.59
N GLU A 14 0.66 -15.16 -15.62
CA GLU A 14 -0.49 -15.54 -14.80
C GLU A 14 -0.23 -15.31 -13.30
N GLU A 15 0.94 -15.70 -12.82
CA GLU A 15 1.36 -15.51 -11.43
C GLU A 15 1.35 -14.04 -11.01
N LEU A 16 1.82 -13.15 -11.89
CA LEU A 16 1.84 -11.71 -11.63
C LEU A 16 0.43 -11.13 -11.62
N TRP A 17 -0.43 -11.58 -12.54
CA TRP A 17 -1.83 -11.20 -12.57
C TRP A 17 -2.55 -11.59 -11.28
N LEU A 18 -2.40 -12.83 -10.81
CA LEU A 18 -3.00 -13.31 -9.56
C LEU A 18 -2.53 -12.50 -8.35
N ARG A 19 -1.24 -12.14 -8.29
CA ARG A 19 -0.70 -11.26 -7.24
C ARG A 19 -1.32 -9.87 -7.27
N LEU A 20 -1.49 -9.28 -8.47
CA LEU A 20 -2.13 -7.98 -8.67
C LEU A 20 -3.60 -7.99 -8.24
N VAL A 21 -4.35 -9.02 -8.62
CA VAL A 21 -5.76 -9.18 -8.22
C VAL A 21 -5.90 -9.26 -6.71
N ARG A 22 -5.09 -10.12 -6.04
CA ARG A 22 -5.11 -10.23 -4.57
C ARG A 22 -4.79 -8.90 -3.88
N LYS A 23 -3.80 -8.16 -4.40
CA LYS A 23 -3.45 -6.84 -3.85
C LYS A 23 -4.57 -5.81 -4.04
N ALA A 24 -5.23 -5.82 -5.20
CA ALA A 24 -6.34 -4.94 -5.50
C ALA A 24 -7.53 -5.20 -4.56
N ASP A 25 -7.87 -6.47 -4.34
CA ASP A 25 -8.95 -6.89 -3.45
C ASP A 25 -8.68 -6.51 -1.99
N ALA A 26 -7.47 -6.78 -1.49
CA ALA A 26 -7.05 -6.41 -0.14
C ALA A 26 -7.12 -4.89 0.11
N GLN A 27 -6.97 -4.07 -0.92
CA GLN A 27 -7.06 -2.61 -0.84
C GLN A 27 -8.42 -2.05 -1.23
N GLN A 28 -9.40 -2.91 -1.58
CA GLN A 28 -10.72 -2.50 -2.10
C GLN A 28 -10.61 -1.56 -3.32
N ARG A 29 -9.65 -1.84 -4.21
CA ARG A 29 -9.35 -1.04 -5.40
C ARG A 29 -9.41 -1.89 -6.66
N SER A 30 -9.55 -1.24 -7.81
CA SER A 30 -9.44 -1.94 -9.10
C SER A 30 -7.97 -2.17 -9.48
N VAL A 31 -7.70 -3.26 -10.20
CA VAL A 31 -6.37 -3.55 -10.76
C VAL A 31 -5.87 -2.39 -11.63
N GLY A 32 -6.74 -1.79 -12.44
CA GLY A 32 -6.39 -0.64 -13.25
C GLY A 32 -6.00 0.60 -12.43
N SER A 33 -6.61 0.79 -11.25
CA SER A 33 -6.20 1.87 -10.34
C SER A 33 -4.78 1.64 -9.81
N LEU A 34 -4.44 0.40 -9.44
CA LEU A 34 -3.10 0.07 -8.96
C LEU A 34 -2.04 0.26 -10.05
N ILE A 35 -2.33 -0.18 -11.27
CA ILE A 35 -1.39 -0.03 -12.38
C ILE A 35 -1.14 1.44 -12.69
N ARG A 36 -2.19 2.27 -12.74
CA ARG A 36 -2.04 3.71 -13.00
C ARG A 36 -1.21 4.41 -11.92
N GLU A 37 -1.50 4.13 -10.65
CA GLU A 37 -0.70 4.67 -9.54
C GLU A 37 0.76 4.22 -9.62
N ALA A 38 1.02 2.94 -9.87
CA ALA A 38 2.38 2.43 -10.02
C ALA A 38 3.12 3.11 -11.19
N VAL A 39 2.43 3.34 -12.31
CA VAL A 39 3.00 4.06 -13.46
C VAL A 39 3.33 5.51 -13.10
N GLU A 40 2.42 6.22 -12.43
CA GLU A 40 2.64 7.59 -11.94
C GLU A 40 3.85 7.65 -10.99
N GLN A 41 3.91 6.76 -10.00
CA GLN A 41 5.00 6.72 -9.02
C GLN A 41 6.35 6.34 -9.61
N VAL A 42 6.39 5.38 -10.53
CA VAL A 42 7.66 4.86 -11.07
C VAL A 42 8.24 5.77 -12.14
N TYR A 43 7.39 6.35 -13.00
CA TYR A 43 7.85 7.08 -14.19
C TYR A 43 7.71 8.59 -14.09
N PHE A 44 6.81 9.11 -13.26
CA PHE A 44 6.43 10.53 -13.30
C PHE A 44 6.55 11.26 -11.96
N ALA A 45 6.57 10.55 -10.83
CA ALA A 45 6.67 11.19 -9.53
C ALA A 45 8.06 11.81 -9.32
N THR A 46 8.08 13.12 -9.18
CA THR A 46 9.28 13.87 -8.80
C THR A 46 9.69 13.56 -7.35
N PRO A 47 10.96 13.76 -6.97
CA PRO A 47 11.41 13.53 -5.59
C PRO A 47 10.60 14.29 -4.54
N ASP A 48 10.08 15.47 -4.88
CA ASP A 48 9.26 16.30 -3.99
C ASP A 48 7.84 15.76 -3.85
N GLU A 49 7.23 15.27 -4.92
CA GLU A 49 5.91 14.60 -4.88
C GLU A 49 5.97 13.32 -4.05
N GLN A 50 7.04 12.52 -4.20
CA GLN A 50 7.24 11.32 -3.37
C GLN A 50 7.43 11.67 -1.88
N ARG A 51 8.05 12.81 -1.56
CA ARG A 51 8.14 13.29 -0.16
C ARG A 51 6.79 13.76 0.36
N ALA A 52 6.00 14.44 -0.46
CA ALA A 52 4.66 14.89 -0.09
C ALA A 52 3.73 13.69 0.19
N ASP A 53 3.74 12.67 -0.65
CA ASP A 53 2.95 11.44 -0.45
C ASP A 53 3.33 10.72 0.85
N ARG A 54 4.63 10.56 1.12
CA ARG A 54 5.09 9.99 2.39
C ARG A 54 4.60 10.78 3.60
N ARG A 55 4.69 12.12 3.54
CA ARG A 55 4.19 12.99 4.63
C ARG A 55 2.70 12.84 4.82
N ARG A 56 1.94 12.73 3.73
CA ARG A 56 0.49 12.52 3.79
C ARG A 56 0.14 11.18 4.45
N MET A 57 0.80 10.08 4.05
CA MET A 57 0.58 8.77 4.68
C MET A 57 0.89 8.79 6.18
N VAL A 58 1.98 9.45 6.59
CA VAL A 58 2.33 9.62 8.01
C VAL A 58 1.27 10.46 8.72
N ALA A 59 0.80 11.54 8.12
CA ALA A 59 -0.26 12.37 8.70
C ALA A 59 -1.58 11.60 8.84
N GLU A 60 -1.94 10.78 7.85
CA GLU A 60 -3.11 9.89 7.92
C GLU A 60 -2.95 8.88 9.07
N LEU A 61 -1.79 8.22 9.19
CA LEU A 61 -1.50 7.30 10.30
C LEU A 61 -1.58 7.98 11.68
N ILE A 62 -1.05 9.20 11.81
CA ILE A 62 -1.16 9.98 13.05
C ILE A 62 -2.62 10.32 13.34
N SER A 63 -3.40 10.68 12.32
CA SER A 63 -4.81 11.04 12.47
C SER A 63 -5.73 9.88 12.80
N MET A 64 -5.28 8.64 12.57
CA MET A 64 -6.03 7.42 12.92
C MET A 64 -6.13 7.19 14.44
N ASP A 65 -5.51 8.07 15.26
CA ASP A 65 -5.53 8.04 16.73
C ASP A 65 -5.39 6.62 17.27
N LEU A 66 -4.40 5.90 16.68
CA LEU A 66 -4.22 4.49 16.94
C LEU A 66 -3.89 4.32 18.43
N PRO A 67 -4.59 3.43 19.15
CA PRO A 67 -4.33 3.19 20.56
C PRO A 67 -2.93 2.59 20.69
N VAL A 68 -1.95 3.43 20.98
CA VAL A 68 -0.61 3.01 21.36
C VAL A 68 -0.63 2.70 22.85
N ALA A 69 -0.54 1.41 23.16
CA ALA A 69 -0.32 0.94 24.52
C ALA A 69 1.04 1.42 25.05
N ASP A 70 1.24 1.33 26.36
CA ASP A 70 2.56 1.63 26.92
C ASP A 70 3.64 0.69 26.35
N TRP A 71 4.88 1.15 26.37
CA TRP A 71 6.01 0.42 25.81
C TRP A 71 6.16 -0.99 26.40
N GLN A 72 5.94 -1.16 27.71
CA GLN A 72 6.02 -2.47 28.38
C GLN A 72 4.94 -3.42 27.88
N GLN A 73 3.73 -2.92 27.65
CA GLN A 73 2.62 -3.68 27.12
C GLN A 73 2.89 -4.09 25.67
N MET A 74 3.33 -3.17 24.80
CA MET A 74 3.68 -3.49 23.40
C MET A 74 4.83 -4.52 23.29
N GLU A 75 5.84 -4.40 24.15
CA GLU A 75 6.97 -5.34 24.20
C GLU A 75 6.49 -6.74 24.65
N SER A 76 5.66 -6.80 25.69
CA SER A 76 5.09 -8.08 26.16
C SER A 76 4.20 -8.75 25.11
N GLU A 77 3.36 -8.00 24.40
CA GLU A 77 2.48 -8.55 23.36
C GLU A 77 3.26 -9.03 22.13
N SER A 78 4.31 -8.31 21.74
CA SER A 78 5.16 -8.66 20.60
C SER A 78 6.01 -9.90 20.88
N THR A 79 6.52 -10.03 22.11
CA THR A 79 7.36 -11.16 22.52
C THR A 79 6.53 -12.38 22.91
N ALA A 80 5.36 -12.20 23.54
CA ALA A 80 4.47 -13.29 23.91
C ALA A 80 3.75 -13.93 22.72
N ARG A 81 3.51 -13.18 21.64
CA ARG A 81 3.02 -13.74 20.36
C ARG A 81 4.12 -14.38 19.52
N GLY A 82 5.38 -14.21 19.91
CA GLY A 82 6.54 -14.89 19.32
C GLY A 82 6.76 -16.28 19.91
N CYS A 83 5.74 -17.15 19.90
CA CYS A 83 5.97 -18.59 20.00
C CYS A 83 6.46 -19.07 18.61
N TRP A 84 7.71 -18.73 18.30
CA TRP A 84 8.48 -19.45 17.30
C TRP A 84 8.98 -20.72 17.99
N ASP A 85 8.12 -21.76 18.02
CA ASP A 85 8.55 -23.11 18.38
C ASP A 85 9.63 -23.57 17.38
N GLU A 86 10.73 -24.08 17.94
CA GLU A 86 11.87 -24.74 17.25
C GLU A 86 11.46 -26.01 16.49
#